data_AF-A0A0H2MJS3-F1
#
_entry.id   AF-A0A0H2MJS3-F1
#
_cell.length_a   1.000
_cell.length_b   1.000
_cell.length_c   1.000
_cell.angle_alpha   90.00
_cell.angle_beta   90.00
_cell.angle_gamma   90.00
#
_symmetry.space_group_name_H-M   'P 1'
#
loop_
_entity.id
_entity.type
_entity.pdbx_description
1 polymer ?
#
loop_
_entity_poly.entity_id
_entity_poly.type
_entity_poly.pdbx_seq_one_letter_code
_entity_poly.pdbx_strand_id
1 'polypeptide(L)' 'MDGTYAGKSETEITGLLQAQGYEVREIEVEDEYLEAYALKDGIRYEIYVNPQTGNIIKVEEDD' A
#
# COMPACT_ATOMS: atom_id res chain seq x y z
N MET A 1 -16.64 5.62 -9.83
CA MET A 1 -15.94 5.90 -8.56
C MET A 1 -15.14 7.16 -8.79
N ASP A 2 -15.59 8.26 -8.19
CA ASP A 2 -15.36 9.59 -8.74
C ASP A 2 -14.56 10.44 -7.74
N GLY A 3 -13.26 10.18 -7.66
CA GLY A 3 -12.23 11.24 -7.51
C GLY A 3 -12.23 12.14 -6.27
N THR A 4 -12.70 11.73 -5.09
CA THR A 4 -12.48 12.52 -3.85
C THR A 4 -12.12 11.65 -2.63
N TYR A 5 -11.02 10.89 -2.73
CA TYR A 5 -10.30 10.47 -1.53
C TYR A 5 -9.48 11.67 -1.01
N ALA A 6 -9.92 12.29 0.08
CA ALA A 6 -9.15 13.31 0.80
C ALA A 6 -8.01 12.70 1.66
N GLY A 7 -7.50 11.54 1.24
CA GLY A 7 -6.45 10.77 1.90
C GLY A 7 -5.08 10.97 1.27
N LYS A 8 -4.11 10.17 1.72
CA LYS A 8 -2.79 10.03 1.11
C LYS A 8 -2.92 9.60 -0.35
N SER A 9 -2.12 10.22 -1.21
CA SER A 9 -1.96 9.78 -2.60
C SER A 9 -1.20 8.46 -2.68
N GLU A 10 -1.41 7.69 -3.75
CA GLU A 10 -0.63 6.48 -4.06
C GLU A 10 0.88 6.74 -4.03
N THR A 11 1.32 7.91 -4.49
CA THR A 11 2.74 8.33 -4.42
C THR A 11 3.24 8.47 -2.99
N GLU A 12 2.44 9.05 -2.09
CA GLU A 12 2.80 9.15 -0.67
C GLU A 12 2.88 7.76 -0.01
N ILE A 13 1.91 6.89 -0.29
CA ILE A 13 1.92 5.51 0.23
C ILE A 13 3.11 4.73 -0.31
N THR A 14 3.40 4.84 -1.61
CA THR A 14 4.58 4.23 -2.23
C THR A 14 5.86 4.66 -1.51
N GLY A 15 6.04 5.96 -1.24
CA GLY A 15 7.20 6.47 -0.53
C GLY A 15 7.30 5.95 0.92
N LEU A 16 6.17 5.85 1.63
CA LEU A 16 6.13 5.29 2.99
C LEU A 16 6.54 3.82 3.03
N LEU A 17 6.11 3.02 2.05
CA LEU A 17 6.46 1.60 1.96
C LEU A 17 7.92 1.41 1.51
N GLN A 18 8.39 2.21 0.54
CA GLN A 18 9.79 2.19 0.11
C GLN A 18 10.76 2.57 1.23
N ALA A 19 10.39 3.55 2.08
CA ALA A 19 11.17 3.89 3.27
C ALA A 19 11.30 2.74 4.28
N GLN A 20 10.42 1.74 4.21
CA GLN A 20 10.43 0.52 5.04
C GLN A 20 11.10 -0.67 4.33
N GLY A 21 11.65 -0.47 3.13
CA GLY A 21 12.37 -1.48 2.36
C GLY A 21 11.52 -2.30 1.39
N TYR A 22 10.27 -1.90 1.16
CA TYR A 22 9.40 -2.55 0.18
C TYR A 22 9.63 -1.99 -1.23
N GLU A 23 9.77 -2.89 -2.20
CA GLU A 23 9.67 -2.58 -3.62
C GLU A 23 8.21 -2.71 -4.04
N VAL A 24 7.46 -1.61 -3.97
CA VAL A 24 6.05 -1.55 -4.39
C VAL A 24 5.96 -1.75 -5.91
N ARG A 25 5.10 -2.68 -6.31
CA ARG A 25 4.86 -3.08 -7.71
C ARG A 25 3.53 -2.54 -8.23
N GLU A 26 2.52 -2.55 -7.38
CA GLU A 26 1.15 -2.15 -7.70
C GLU A 26 0.47 -1.60 -6.45
N ILE A 27 -0.44 -0.66 -6.66
CA ILE A 27 -1.36 -0.18 -5.62
C ILE A 27 -2.76 -0.25 -6.21
N GLU A 28 -3.64 -0.96 -5.52
CA GLU A 28 -5.06 -1.02 -5.83
C GLU A 28 -5.84 -0.23 -4.77
N VAL A 29 -6.83 0.54 -5.24
CA VAL A 29 -7.72 1.33 -4.38
C VAL A 29 -8.98 0.52 -4.13
N GLU A 30 -9.09 -0.02 -2.92
CA GLU A 30 -10.29 -0.68 -2.45
C GLU A 30 -11.10 0.27 -1.55
N ASP A 31 -12.40 -0.02 -1.36
CA ASP A 31 -13.32 0.90 -0.68
C ASP A 31 -12.89 1.27 0.76
N GLU A 32 -12.27 0.34 1.50
CA GLU A 32 -11.90 0.56 2.91
C GLU A 32 -10.38 0.75 3.13
N TYR A 33 -9.55 0.35 2.17
CA TYR A 33 -8.09 0.36 2.26
C TYR A 33 -7.43 0.46 0.88
N LEU A 34 -6.15 0.81 0.87
CA LEU A 34 -5.28 0.58 -0.28
C LEU A 34 -4.60 -0.76 -0.10
N GLU A 35 -4.54 -1.55 -1.16
CA GLU A 35 -3.75 -2.76 -1.20
C GLU A 35 -2.48 -2.49 -2.02
N ALA A 36 -1.31 -2.71 -1.44
CA ALA A 36 -0.04 -2.57 -2.12
C ALA A 36 0.62 -3.93 -2.27
N TYR A 37 0.77 -4.38 -3.53
CA TYR A 37 1.59 -5.52 -3.85
C TYR A 37 3.06 -5.10 -3.88
N ALA A 38 3.90 -5.75 -3.09
CA ALA A 38 5.30 -5.36 -2.94
C ALA A 38 6.24 -6.55 -2.72
N LEU A 39 7.52 -6.34 -3.03
CA LEU A 39 8.59 -7.29 -2.68
C LEU A 39 9.43 -6.75 -1.53
N LYS A 40 9.90 -7.64 -0.66
CA LYS A 40 10.96 -7.34 0.30
C LYS A 40 11.81 -8.58 0.50
N ASP A 41 13.12 -8.43 0.33
CA ASP A 41 14.09 -9.54 0.42
C ASP A 41 13.76 -10.74 -0.50
N GLY A 42 13.14 -10.47 -1.65
CA GLY A 42 12.73 -11.48 -2.64
C GLY A 42 11.40 -12.18 -2.33
N ILE A 43 10.74 -11.84 -1.22
CA ILE A 43 9.44 -12.36 -0.79
C ILE A 43 8.35 -11.37 -1.20
N ARG A 44 7.19 -11.87 -1.66
CA ARG A 44 6.03 -11.06 -2.03
C ARG A 44 5.14 -10.79 -0.83
N TYR A 45 4.54 -9.61 -0.83
CA TYR A 45 3.62 -9.17 0.21
C TYR A 45 2.42 -8.44 -0.40
N GLU A 46 1.24 -8.71 0.16
CA GLU A 46 0.08 -7.83 0.09
C GLU A 46 0.07 -6.96 1.36
N ILE A 47 0.10 -5.64 1.17
CA ILE A 47 0.15 -4.67 2.28
C ILE A 47 -1.09 -3.80 2.24
N TYR A 48 -1.92 -3.95 3.27
CA TYR A 48 -3.16 -3.22 3.42
C TYR A 48 -2.89 -1.92 4.19
N VAL A 49 -3.20 -0.78 3.60
CA VAL A 49 -2.88 0.55 4.13
C VAL A 49 -4.14 1.38 4.27
N ASN A 50 -4.28 2.06 5.41
CA ASN A 50 -5.37 3.02 5.61
C ASN A 50 -5.13 4.26 4.73
N PRO A 51 -5.98 4.56 3.73
CA PRO A 51 -5.74 5.64 2.78
C PRO A 51 -5.76 7.02 3.41
N GLN A 52 -6.43 7.21 4.55
CA GLN A 52 -6.47 8.53 5.20
C GLN A 52 -5.22 8.86 5.99
N THR A 53 -4.60 7.84 6.60
CA THR A 53 -3.48 8.02 7.55
C THR A 53 -2.14 7.55 6.99
N GLY A 54 -2.14 6.63 6.03
CA GLY A 54 -0.94 5.91 5.58
C GLY A 54 -0.47 4.82 6.55
N ASN A 55 -1.26 4.50 7.58
CA ASN A 55 -0.94 3.43 8.52
C ASN A 55 -1.13 2.06 7.87
N ILE A 56 -0.16 1.17 8.03
CA ILE A 56 -0.31 -0.24 7.66
C ILE A 56 -1.32 -0.88 8.62
N ILE A 57 -2.36 -1.48 8.04
CA ILE A 57 -3.40 -2.22 8.73
C ILE A 57 -2.98 -3.69 8.85
N LYS A 58 -2.45 -4.26 7.76
CA LYS A 58 -2.07 -5.67 7.68
C LYS A 58 -0.94 -5.86 6.66
N VAL A 59 -0.11 -6.88 6.89
CA VAL A 59 0.91 -7.37 5.95
C VAL A 59 0.73 -8.87 5.85
N GLU A 60 0.56 -9.38 4.64
CA GLU A 60 0.44 -10.80 4.34
C GLU A 60 1.55 -11.19 3.37
N GLU A 61 2.22 -12.31 3.63
CA GLU A 61 3.14 -12.93 2.66
C GLU A 61 2.30 -13.64 1.60
N ASP A 62 2.62 -13.39 0.33
CA ASP A 62 1.92 -13.94 -0.84
C ASP A 62 2.80 -15.02 -1.49
N ASP A 63 2.40 -16.29 -1.35
CA ASP A 63 3.14 -17.50 -1.78
C ASP A 63 2.97 -17.83 -3.27
#